data_AF-A0A662I5Q1-F1
#
_entry.id   AF-A0A662I5Q1-F1
#
_cell.length_a   1.000
_cell.length_b   1.000
_cell.length_c   1.000
_cell.angle_alpha   90.00
_cell.angle_beta   90.00
_cell.angle_gamma   90.00
#
_symmetry.space_group_name_H-M   'P 1'
#
loop_
_entity.id
_entity.type
_entity.pdbx_description
1 polymer ?
#
loop_
_entity_poly.entity_id
_entity_poly.type
_entity_poly.pdbx_seq_one_letter_code
_entity_poly.pdbx_strand_id
1 'polypeptide(L)'
;MELLSKEERLKILRTIEMDDEFRHALMGALGYSELLKKFERFEKSQEKIWKEIRKIWEEIRELRKNREKLFAGQERLWESQQRLWEEINHVRRDVMDVKRMQERYCLTLEEEANEIVEYFLGKRGIKVKLSPVTFDEKYEFDIYGATEGLTVVGEAKIGGSARQIERMDERIKEASKMWPEKFTDKIVKVFYCMRALSGTEEEARKRRVWLIVSNREVTEPDL
;
A
#
# COMPACT_ATOMS: atom_id res chain seq x y z
N MET A 1 91.57 37.37 21.45
CA MET A 1 92.68 36.46 21.09
C MET A 1 92.13 35.53 20.03
N GLU A 2 92.72 35.47 18.83
CA GLU A 2 92.32 34.43 17.88
C GLU A 2 92.69 33.07 18.47
N LEU A 3 91.71 32.17 18.59
CA LEU A 3 91.90 30.83 19.15
C LEU A 3 92.68 29.90 18.19
N LEU A 4 92.70 30.23 16.90
CA LEU A 4 93.41 29.49 15.85
C LEU A 4 93.88 30.46 14.75
N SER A 5 95.13 30.33 14.33
CA SER A 5 95.74 31.00 13.19
C SER A 5 95.16 30.51 11.85
N LYS A 6 95.41 31.27 10.77
CA LYS A 6 94.95 30.90 9.40
C LYS A 6 95.53 29.57 8.92
N GLU A 7 96.80 29.30 9.22
CA GLU A 7 97.46 28.03 8.87
C GLU A 7 96.84 26.84 9.61
N GLU A 8 96.51 27.01 10.90
CA GLU A 8 95.85 25.95 11.68
C GLU A 8 94.45 25.63 11.18
N ARG A 9 93.65 26.65 10.80
CA ARG A 9 92.33 26.42 10.18
C ARG A 9 92.44 25.67 8.86
N LEU A 10 93.41 26.03 8.01
CA LEU A 10 93.68 25.32 6.74
C LEU A 10 94.13 23.88 6.98
N LYS A 11 94.96 23.64 8.01
CA LYS A 11 95.38 22.30 8.40
C LYS A 11 94.18 21.47 8.86
N ILE A 12 93.32 22.01 9.73
CA ILE A 12 92.10 21.32 10.20
C ILE A 12 91.17 20.98 9.03
N LEU A 13 90.93 21.91 8.10
CA LEU A 13 90.08 21.65 6.94
C LEU A 13 90.65 20.56 6.03
N ARG A 14 91.96 20.57 5.76
CA ARG A 14 92.62 19.50 5.00
C ARG A 14 92.55 18.16 5.74
N THR A 15 92.74 18.14 7.06
CA THR A 15 92.62 16.91 7.85
C THR A 15 91.17 16.40 7.82
N ILE A 16 90.17 17.28 7.94
CA ILE A 16 88.77 16.89 7.77
C ILE A 16 88.55 16.28 6.39
N GLU A 17 89.19 16.73 5.31
CA GLU A 17 89.02 16.17 3.96
C GLU A 17 89.79 14.87 3.71
N MET A 18 90.96 14.69 4.33
CA MET A 18 91.86 13.57 4.01
C MET A 18 91.86 12.45 5.04
N ASP A 19 91.42 12.73 6.27
CA ASP A 19 91.41 11.77 7.40
C ASP A 19 89.97 11.47 7.81
N ASP A 20 89.51 10.29 7.41
CA ASP A 20 88.16 9.80 7.71
C ASP A 20 87.94 9.60 9.22
N GLU A 21 88.96 9.14 9.96
CA GLU A 21 88.86 8.88 11.40
C GLU A 21 88.71 10.20 12.16
N PHE A 22 89.51 11.21 11.82
CA PHE A 22 89.39 12.56 12.39
C PHE A 22 88.04 13.21 12.03
N ARG A 23 87.56 13.06 10.78
CA ARG A 23 86.24 13.56 10.36
C ARG A 23 85.11 12.93 11.18
N HIS A 24 85.16 11.62 11.39
CA HIS A 24 84.14 10.92 12.18
C HIS A 24 84.20 11.28 13.67
N ALA A 25 85.40 11.42 14.26
CA ALA A 25 85.56 11.90 15.62
C ALA A 25 85.01 13.33 15.81
N LEU A 26 85.27 14.23 14.86
CA LEU A 26 84.72 15.58 14.84
C LEU A 26 83.19 15.58 14.69
N MET A 27 82.63 14.75 13.81
CA MET A 27 81.18 14.58 13.68
C MET A 27 80.54 14.12 15.00
N GLY A 28 81.19 13.20 15.72
CA GLY A 28 80.76 12.76 17.05
C GLY A 28 80.80 13.90 18.08
N ALA A 29 81.91 14.62 18.17
CA ALA A 29 82.10 15.74 19.10
C ALA A 29 81.14 16.91 18.85
N LEU A 30 80.75 17.14 17.60
CA LEU A 30 79.79 18.17 17.18
C LEU A 30 78.31 17.71 17.26
N GLY A 31 78.04 16.48 17.71
CA GLY A 31 76.67 15.96 17.90
C GLY A 31 75.96 15.49 16.62
N TYR A 32 76.66 15.38 15.48
CA TYR A 32 76.05 14.92 14.23
C TYR A 32 75.49 13.49 14.32
N SER A 33 76.07 12.64 15.18
CA SER A 33 75.55 11.29 15.42
C SER A 33 74.12 11.28 15.99
N GLU A 34 73.73 12.30 16.76
CA GLU A 34 72.37 12.43 17.30
C GLU A 34 71.38 12.94 16.25
N LEU A 35 71.83 13.85 15.38
CA LEU A 35 71.06 14.32 14.23
C LEU A 35 70.78 13.18 13.25
N LEU A 36 71.80 12.37 12.91
CA LEU A 36 71.63 11.19 12.04
C LEU A 36 70.60 10.21 12.61
N LYS A 37 70.66 9.91 13.92
CA LYS A 37 69.65 9.07 14.58
C LYS A 37 68.24 9.66 14.51
N LYS A 38 68.09 10.99 14.60
CA LYS A 38 66.79 11.66 14.42
C LYS A 38 66.30 11.57 12.97
N PHE A 39 67.20 11.73 11.99
CA PHE A 39 66.88 11.56 10.57
C PHE A 39 66.42 10.13 10.27
N GLU A 40 67.13 9.09 10.72
CA GLU A 40 66.69 7.70 10.53
C GLU A 40 65.31 7.42 11.16
N ARG A 41 65.04 7.98 12.34
CA ARG A 41 63.71 7.88 12.98
C ARG A 41 62.64 8.60 12.15
N PHE A 42 62.97 9.75 11.57
CA PHE A 42 62.08 10.49 10.69
C PHE A 42 61.78 9.73 9.40
N GLU A 43 62.80 9.18 8.73
CA GLU A 43 62.62 8.34 7.53
C GLU A 43 61.73 7.13 7.83
N LYS A 44 61.98 6.42 8.94
CA LYS A 44 61.10 5.32 9.39
C LYS A 44 59.67 5.76 9.65
N SER A 45 59.47 6.97 10.19
CA SER A 45 58.14 7.54 10.39
C SER A 45 57.46 7.85 9.05
N GLN A 46 58.19 8.47 8.12
CA GLN A 46 57.70 8.76 6.77
C GLN A 46 57.31 7.50 6.01
N GLU A 47 58.11 6.43 6.08
CA GLU A 47 57.77 5.14 5.48
C GLU A 47 56.48 4.55 6.03
N LYS A 48 56.24 4.67 7.34
CA LYS A 48 54.98 4.23 7.96
C LYS A 48 53.80 5.04 7.46
N ILE A 49 53.94 6.37 7.42
CA ILE A 49 52.90 7.28 6.89
C ILE A 49 52.57 6.91 5.43
N TRP A 50 53.58 6.69 4.59
CA TRP A 50 53.36 6.29 3.19
C TRP A 50 52.64 4.95 3.06
N LYS A 51 52.92 3.98 3.94
CA LYS A 51 52.19 2.70 3.99
C LYS A 51 50.72 2.91 4.36
N GLU A 52 50.43 3.77 5.33
CA GLU A 52 49.05 4.09 5.73
C GLU A 52 48.30 4.85 4.61
N ILE A 53 48.93 5.84 3.99
CA ILE A 53 48.37 6.57 2.84
C ILE A 53 47.99 5.59 1.71
N ARG A 54 48.85 4.62 1.39
CA ARG A 54 48.53 3.61 0.35
C ARG A 54 47.31 2.77 0.72
N LYS A 55 47.19 2.33 1.97
CA LYS A 55 46.01 1.58 2.45
C LYS A 55 44.73 2.41 2.34
N ILE A 56 44.78 3.68 2.74
CA ILE A 56 43.64 4.60 2.63
C ILE A 56 43.21 4.75 1.17
N TRP A 57 44.15 4.85 0.23
CA TRP A 57 43.82 4.92 -1.20
C TRP A 57 43.14 3.66 -1.74
N GLU A 58 43.55 2.48 -1.26
CA GLU A 58 42.90 1.21 -1.60
C GLU A 58 41.46 1.17 -1.06
N GLU A 59 41.25 1.56 0.20
CA GLU A 59 39.92 1.64 0.82
C GLU A 59 39.01 2.63 0.07
N ILE A 60 39.52 3.83 -0.27
CA ILE A 60 38.78 4.83 -1.06
C ILE A 60 38.37 4.24 -2.42
N ARG A 61 39.24 3.47 -3.07
CA ARG A 61 38.93 2.84 -4.36
C ARG A 61 37.80 1.82 -4.22
N GLU A 62 37.83 0.99 -3.18
CA GLU A 62 36.76 0.00 -2.94
C GLU A 62 35.44 0.66 -2.55
N LEU A 63 35.48 1.72 -1.73
CA LEU A 63 34.29 2.52 -1.41
C LEU A 63 33.64 3.12 -2.66
N ARG A 64 34.44 3.61 -3.62
CA ARG A 64 33.92 4.13 -4.90
C ARG A 64 33.21 3.04 -5.70
N LYS A 65 33.81 1.85 -5.84
CA LYS A 65 33.18 0.72 -6.53
C LYS A 65 31.88 0.28 -5.86
N ASN A 66 31.85 0.23 -4.53
CA ASN A 66 30.63 -0.14 -3.80
C ASN A 66 29.54 0.91 -3.98
N ARG A 67 29.89 2.20 -4.00
CA ARG A 67 28.97 3.29 -4.29
C ARG A 67 28.37 3.18 -5.70
N GLU A 68 29.18 2.86 -6.71
CA GLU A 68 28.69 2.64 -8.08
C GLU A 68 27.68 1.48 -8.15
N LYS A 69 27.97 0.36 -7.47
CA LYS A 69 27.03 -0.77 -7.39
C LYS A 69 25.72 -0.40 -6.70
N LEU A 70 25.79 0.40 -5.63
CA LEU A 70 24.59 0.89 -4.94
C LEU A 70 23.74 1.77 -5.84
N PHE A 71 24.34 2.68 -6.60
CA PHE A 71 23.60 3.50 -7.57
C PHE A 71 22.94 2.67 -8.66
N ALA A 72 23.65 1.70 -9.24
CA ALA A 72 23.07 0.79 -10.22
C ALA A 72 21.91 -0.04 -9.62
N GLY A 73 22.02 -0.45 -8.36
CA GLY A 73 20.94 -1.12 -7.64
C GLY A 73 19.72 -0.21 -7.44
N GLN A 74 19.96 1.06 -7.08
CA GLN A 74 18.91 2.05 -6.89
C GLN A 74 18.17 2.39 -8.20
N GLU A 75 18.89 2.49 -9.31
CA GLU A 75 18.31 2.72 -10.64
C GLU A 75 17.37 1.57 -11.05
N ARG A 76 17.80 0.33 -10.88
CA ARG A 76 16.96 -0.85 -11.13
C ARG A 76 15.71 -0.88 -10.24
N LEU A 77 15.83 -0.45 -8.99
CA LEU A 77 14.68 -0.35 -8.09
C LEU A 77 13.70 0.71 -8.58
N TRP A 78 14.17 1.86 -9.06
CA TRP A 78 13.29 2.88 -9.64
C TRP A 78 12.57 2.39 -10.90
N GLU A 79 13.27 1.72 -11.81
CA GLU A 79 12.64 1.12 -12.99
C GLU A 79 11.56 0.10 -12.60
N SER A 80 11.86 -0.77 -11.63
CA SER A 80 10.89 -1.74 -11.11
C SER A 80 9.70 -1.06 -10.46
N GLN A 81 9.92 0.02 -9.70
CA GLN A 81 8.84 0.80 -9.09
C GLN A 81 7.95 1.46 -10.14
N GLN A 82 8.52 2.00 -11.22
CA GLN A 82 7.73 2.60 -12.31
C GLN A 82 6.83 1.56 -12.99
N ARG A 83 7.36 0.37 -13.30
CA ARG A 83 6.55 -0.72 -13.87
C ARG A 83 5.41 -1.14 -12.94
N LEU A 84 5.68 -1.26 -11.63
CA LEU A 84 4.63 -1.55 -10.66
C LEU A 84 3.55 -0.47 -10.62
N TRP A 85 3.92 0.81 -10.75
CA TRP A 85 2.94 1.90 -10.83
C TRP A 85 2.06 1.81 -12.08
N GLU A 86 2.63 1.45 -13.23
CA GLU A 86 1.88 1.20 -14.46
C GLU A 86 0.89 0.05 -14.30
N GLU A 87 1.33 -1.09 -13.74
CA GLU A 87 0.48 -2.24 -13.45
C GLU A 87 -0.66 -1.89 -12.49
N ILE A 88 -0.37 -1.16 -11.40
CA ILE A 88 -1.40 -0.68 -10.46
C ILE A 88 -2.43 0.20 -11.18
N ASN A 89 -2.00 1.07 -12.09
CA ASN A 89 -2.91 1.92 -12.87
C ASN A 89 -3.76 1.14 -13.87
N HIS A 90 -3.26 0.04 -14.41
CA HIS A 90 -4.05 -0.89 -15.21
C HIS A 90 -5.11 -1.59 -14.35
N VAL A 91 -4.70 -2.20 -13.24
CA VAL A 91 -5.63 -2.88 -12.30
C VAL A 91 -6.71 -1.94 -11.81
N ARG A 92 -6.37 -0.68 -11.47
CA ARG A 92 -7.36 0.33 -11.05
C ARG A 92 -8.42 0.58 -12.13
N ARG A 93 -8.03 0.63 -13.41
CA ARG A 93 -8.98 0.82 -14.52
C ARG A 93 -9.89 -0.39 -14.67
N ASP A 94 -9.34 -1.59 -14.66
CA ASP A 94 -10.12 -2.83 -14.77
C ASP A 94 -11.15 -2.93 -13.63
N VAL A 95 -10.75 -2.59 -12.39
CA VAL A 95 -11.67 -2.55 -11.24
C VAL A 95 -12.78 -1.52 -11.43
N MET A 96 -12.48 -0.34 -12.00
CA MET A 96 -13.50 0.67 -12.30
C MET A 96 -14.47 0.20 -13.41
N ASP A 97 -14.00 -0.55 -14.39
CA ASP A 97 -14.84 -1.14 -15.44
C ASP A 97 -15.74 -2.24 -14.86
N VAL A 98 -15.21 -3.12 -14.01
CA VAL A 98 -15.98 -4.14 -13.29
C VAL A 98 -17.05 -3.50 -12.42
N LYS A 99 -16.72 -2.42 -11.69
CA LYS A 99 -17.69 -1.71 -10.86
C LYS A 99 -18.86 -1.16 -11.70
N ARG A 100 -18.57 -0.50 -12.82
CA ARG A 100 -19.61 0.03 -13.74
C ARG A 100 -20.46 -1.08 -14.37
N MET A 101 -19.85 -2.23 -14.66
CA MET A 101 -20.57 -3.40 -15.15
C MET A 101 -21.51 -3.96 -14.06
N GLN A 102 -21.04 -4.05 -12.82
CA GLN A 102 -21.85 -4.48 -11.69
C GLN A 102 -23.04 -3.54 -11.45
N GLU A 103 -22.82 -2.22 -11.45
CA GLU A 103 -23.88 -1.22 -11.29
C GLU A 103 -25.00 -1.40 -12.33
N ARG A 104 -24.63 -1.60 -13.61
CA ARG A 104 -25.60 -1.86 -14.68
C ARG A 104 -26.41 -3.13 -14.46
N TYR A 105 -25.76 -4.23 -14.04
CA TYR A 105 -26.48 -5.47 -13.77
C TYR A 105 -27.41 -5.38 -12.56
N CYS A 106 -27.03 -4.65 -11.51
CA CYS A 106 -27.91 -4.40 -10.37
C CYS A 106 -29.17 -3.64 -10.82
N LEU A 107 -29.01 -2.56 -11.58
CA LEU A 107 -30.16 -1.80 -12.11
C LEU A 107 -31.12 -2.69 -12.92
N THR A 108 -30.60 -3.50 -13.84
CA THR A 108 -31.45 -4.42 -14.62
C THR A 108 -32.17 -5.45 -13.74
N LEU A 109 -31.51 -5.96 -12.70
CA LEU A 109 -32.12 -6.90 -11.76
C LEU A 109 -33.24 -6.24 -10.95
N GLU A 110 -33.03 -5.01 -10.49
CA GLU A 110 -34.01 -4.22 -9.74
C GLU A 110 -35.21 -3.87 -10.62
N GLU A 111 -34.98 -3.44 -11.87
CA GLU A 111 -36.04 -3.19 -12.85
C GLU A 111 -36.90 -4.45 -13.07
N GLU A 112 -36.26 -5.61 -13.31
CA GLU A 112 -36.97 -6.88 -13.48
C GLU A 112 -37.77 -7.27 -12.22
N ALA A 113 -37.17 -7.08 -11.04
CA ALA A 113 -37.84 -7.35 -9.78
C ALA A 113 -39.11 -6.49 -9.61
N ASN A 114 -38.99 -5.18 -9.86
CA ASN A 114 -40.13 -4.26 -9.79
C ASN A 114 -41.23 -4.67 -10.79
N GLU A 115 -40.89 -4.97 -12.04
CA GLU A 115 -41.85 -5.40 -13.07
C GLU A 115 -42.57 -6.71 -12.71
N ILE A 116 -41.84 -7.72 -12.21
CA ILE A 116 -42.41 -9.02 -11.84
C ILE A 116 -43.35 -8.88 -10.65
N VAL A 117 -42.97 -8.09 -9.65
CA VAL A 117 -43.80 -7.85 -8.47
C VAL A 117 -45.07 -7.07 -8.85
N GLU A 118 -44.95 -6.02 -9.67
CA GLU A 118 -46.08 -5.28 -10.24
C GLU A 118 -47.04 -6.22 -11.00
N TYR A 119 -46.49 -7.12 -11.83
CA TYR A 119 -47.27 -8.10 -12.59
C TYR A 119 -48.07 -9.04 -11.69
N PHE A 120 -47.44 -9.62 -10.66
CA PHE A 120 -48.12 -10.55 -9.75
C PHE A 120 -49.16 -9.87 -8.84
N LEU A 121 -48.93 -8.62 -8.43
CA LEU A 121 -49.92 -7.82 -7.71
C LEU A 121 -51.08 -7.42 -8.64
N GLY A 122 -50.78 -7.09 -9.89
CA GLY A 122 -51.79 -6.79 -10.92
C GLY A 122 -52.75 -7.95 -11.18
N LYS A 123 -52.25 -9.19 -11.19
CA LYS A 123 -53.10 -10.41 -11.24
C LYS A 123 -54.08 -10.54 -10.08
N ARG A 124 -53.78 -9.90 -8.95
CA ARG A 124 -54.60 -9.87 -7.74
C ARG A 124 -55.46 -8.60 -7.65
N GLY A 125 -55.51 -7.80 -8.72
CA GLY A 125 -56.29 -6.56 -8.77
C GLY A 125 -55.62 -5.37 -8.10
N ILE A 126 -54.37 -5.50 -7.62
CA ILE A 126 -53.63 -4.44 -6.94
C ILE A 126 -52.76 -3.72 -7.97
N LYS A 127 -53.06 -2.45 -8.23
CA LYS A 127 -52.24 -1.59 -9.08
C LYS A 127 -51.34 -0.73 -8.22
N VAL A 128 -50.04 -1.03 -8.23
CA VAL A 128 -49.00 -0.24 -7.57
C VAL A 128 -47.85 -0.05 -8.56
N LYS A 129 -47.21 1.11 -8.52
CA LYS A 129 -45.94 1.35 -9.23
C LYS A 129 -44.81 1.21 -8.23
N LEU A 130 -43.79 0.43 -8.58
CA LEU A 130 -42.66 0.12 -7.74
C LEU A 130 -41.38 0.70 -8.34
N SER A 131 -40.50 1.18 -7.47
CA SER A 131 -39.17 1.66 -7.81
C SER A 131 -38.25 1.59 -6.58
N PRO A 132 -36.91 1.68 -6.75
CA PRO A 132 -36.01 1.85 -5.63
C PRO A 132 -36.34 3.10 -4.80
N VAL A 133 -36.12 3.04 -3.49
CA VAL A 133 -36.26 4.18 -2.59
C VAL A 133 -35.12 4.22 -1.57
N THR A 134 -34.67 5.43 -1.25
CA THR A 134 -33.69 5.68 -0.19
C THR A 134 -34.34 6.56 0.87
N PHE A 135 -34.46 6.05 2.09
CA PHE A 135 -34.88 6.85 3.24
C PHE A 135 -33.68 7.58 3.86
N ASP A 136 -32.54 6.89 3.97
CA ASP A 136 -31.23 7.43 4.34
C ASP A 136 -30.10 6.51 3.85
N GLU A 137 -28.85 6.78 4.25
CA GLU A 137 -27.67 5.99 3.87
C GLU A 137 -27.71 4.50 4.29
N LYS A 138 -28.55 4.13 5.27
CA LYS A 138 -28.68 2.77 5.80
C LYS A 138 -29.95 2.06 5.33
N TYR A 139 -30.99 2.79 4.98
CA TYR A 139 -32.30 2.29 4.59
C TYR A 139 -32.60 2.59 3.12
N GLU A 140 -31.93 1.84 2.27
CA GLU A 140 -32.24 1.70 0.84
C GLU A 140 -32.96 0.37 0.58
N PHE A 141 -34.03 0.44 -0.21
CA PHE A 141 -34.85 -0.69 -0.64
C PHE A 141 -34.98 -0.69 -2.16
N ASP A 142 -34.70 -1.84 -2.77
CA ASP A 142 -34.67 -2.05 -4.22
C ASP A 142 -36.08 -2.04 -4.83
N ILE A 143 -37.09 -2.40 -4.02
CA ILE A 143 -38.50 -2.51 -4.40
C ILE A 143 -39.31 -1.71 -3.39
N TYR A 144 -40.01 -0.67 -3.83
CA TYR A 144 -40.89 0.09 -2.96
C TYR A 144 -42.04 0.77 -3.71
N GLY A 145 -43.23 0.76 -3.11
CA GLY A 145 -44.36 1.58 -3.52
C GLY A 145 -45.55 1.46 -2.56
N ALA A 146 -46.38 2.49 -2.51
CA ALA A 146 -47.53 2.56 -1.61
C ALA A 146 -48.81 2.94 -2.37
N THR A 147 -49.93 2.36 -1.95
CA THR A 147 -51.30 2.69 -2.40
C THR A 147 -52.18 3.05 -1.19
N GLU A 148 -53.46 3.34 -1.40
CA GLU A 148 -54.43 3.55 -0.31
C GLU A 148 -54.59 2.26 0.52
N GLY A 149 -53.76 2.09 1.55
CA GLY A 149 -53.84 0.98 2.52
C GLY A 149 -52.88 -0.20 2.30
N LEU A 150 -51.91 -0.09 1.39
CA LEU A 150 -50.89 -1.12 1.17
C LEU A 150 -49.52 -0.50 0.88
N THR A 151 -48.49 -0.98 1.55
CA THR A 151 -47.09 -0.67 1.23
C THR A 151 -46.37 -1.93 0.84
N VAL A 152 -45.74 -1.91 -0.34
CA VAL A 152 -44.86 -2.97 -0.82
C VAL A 152 -43.44 -2.49 -0.63
N VAL A 153 -42.60 -3.30 -0.01
CA VAL A 153 -41.20 -2.96 0.29
C VAL A 153 -40.33 -4.22 0.25
N GLY A 154 -39.13 -4.13 -0.31
CA GLY A 154 -38.30 -5.31 -0.50
C GLY A 154 -36.91 -5.08 -1.06
N GLU A 155 -36.20 -6.20 -1.23
CA GLU A 155 -34.87 -6.29 -1.83
C GLU A 155 -34.87 -7.22 -3.05
N ALA A 156 -34.00 -6.90 -4.02
CA ALA A 156 -33.69 -7.69 -5.21
C ALA A 156 -32.23 -8.18 -5.13
N LYS A 157 -32.01 -9.49 -5.28
CA LYS A 157 -30.66 -10.10 -5.13
C LYS A 157 -30.41 -11.22 -6.13
N ILE A 158 -29.18 -11.37 -6.63
CA ILE A 158 -28.86 -12.52 -7.50
C ILE A 158 -29.02 -13.84 -6.72
N GLY A 159 -28.51 -13.89 -5.49
CA GLY A 159 -28.66 -15.03 -4.58
C GLY A 159 -29.41 -14.65 -3.32
N GLY A 160 -30.40 -15.46 -2.94
CA GLY A 160 -31.14 -15.33 -1.69
C GLY A 160 -30.75 -16.39 -0.67
N SER A 161 -30.38 -15.97 0.54
CA SER A 161 -30.09 -16.81 1.71
C SER A 161 -31.06 -16.51 2.86
N ALA A 162 -31.24 -17.46 3.78
CA ALA A 162 -32.03 -17.25 5.00
C ALA A 162 -31.59 -16.00 5.79
N ARG A 163 -30.28 -15.76 5.88
CA ARG A 163 -29.72 -14.58 6.57
C ARG A 163 -30.11 -13.25 5.90
N GLN A 164 -30.23 -13.23 4.57
CA GLN A 164 -30.67 -12.03 3.85
C GLN A 164 -32.16 -11.76 4.08
N ILE A 165 -32.99 -12.80 4.09
CA ILE A 165 -34.41 -12.70 4.43
C ILE A 165 -34.58 -12.11 5.84
N GLU A 166 -33.85 -12.67 6.82
CA GLU A 166 -33.85 -12.19 8.20
C GLU A 166 -33.45 -10.73 8.30
N ARG A 167 -32.30 -10.36 7.70
CA ARG A 167 -31.80 -8.98 7.73
C ARG A 167 -32.79 -8.01 7.07
N MET A 168 -33.35 -8.36 5.92
CA MET A 168 -34.31 -7.50 5.23
C MET A 168 -35.57 -7.28 6.08
N ASP A 169 -36.13 -8.35 6.65
CA ASP A 169 -37.32 -8.27 7.51
C ASP A 169 -37.07 -7.38 8.74
N GLU A 170 -35.89 -7.47 9.36
CA GLU A 170 -35.49 -6.60 10.47
C GLU A 170 -35.36 -5.15 10.04
N ARG A 171 -34.68 -4.87 8.92
CA ARG A 171 -34.53 -3.53 8.36
C ARG A 171 -35.89 -2.89 8.04
N ILE A 172 -36.82 -3.65 7.47
CA ILE A 172 -38.16 -3.15 7.16
C ILE A 172 -38.93 -2.82 8.45
N LYS A 173 -38.84 -3.67 9.48
CA LYS A 173 -39.48 -3.44 10.79
C LYS A 173 -38.92 -2.22 11.52
N GLU A 174 -37.63 -1.96 11.38
CA GLU A 174 -36.99 -0.76 11.94
C GLU A 174 -37.41 0.48 11.16
N ALA A 175 -37.34 0.42 9.83
CA ALA A 175 -37.76 1.50 8.95
C ALA A 175 -39.22 1.90 9.16
N SER A 176 -40.13 0.93 9.34
CA SER A 176 -41.55 1.20 9.55
C SER A 176 -41.85 1.91 10.87
N LYS A 177 -40.96 1.79 11.87
CA LYS A 177 -41.07 2.53 13.14
C LYS A 177 -40.47 3.93 13.06
N MET A 178 -39.38 4.07 12.29
CA MET A 178 -38.65 5.33 12.15
C MET A 178 -39.36 6.31 11.21
N TRP A 179 -39.95 5.81 10.12
CA TRP A 179 -40.65 6.59 9.11
C TRP A 179 -42.10 6.10 8.92
N PRO A 180 -42.95 6.16 9.96
CA PRO A 180 -44.32 5.65 9.87
C PRO A 180 -45.13 6.30 8.74
N GLU A 181 -44.81 7.54 8.34
CA GLU A 181 -45.46 8.25 7.23
C GLU A 181 -45.16 7.64 5.83
N LYS A 182 -44.14 6.79 5.72
CA LYS A 182 -43.79 6.05 4.49
C LYS A 182 -44.50 4.71 4.40
N PHE A 183 -45.13 4.25 5.48
CA PHE A 183 -45.79 2.95 5.52
C PHE A 183 -47.29 3.12 5.78
N THR A 184 -48.06 2.19 5.25
CA THR A 184 -49.47 2.00 5.59
C THR A 184 -49.59 0.89 6.63
N ASP A 185 -50.80 0.68 7.16
CA ASP A 185 -51.06 -0.39 8.14
C ASP A 185 -50.71 -1.78 7.63
N LYS A 186 -50.70 -1.97 6.30
CA LYS A 186 -50.42 -3.24 5.66
C LYS A 186 -49.12 -3.20 4.87
N ILE A 187 -48.16 -4.01 5.31
CA ILE A 187 -46.81 -4.05 4.72
C ILE A 187 -46.56 -5.42 4.08
N VAL A 188 -46.47 -5.43 2.75
CA VAL A 188 -46.05 -6.61 1.97
C VAL A 188 -44.54 -6.56 1.81
N LYS A 189 -43.87 -7.46 2.52
CA LYS A 189 -42.41 -7.62 2.47
C LYS A 189 -42.05 -8.53 1.31
N VAL A 190 -41.24 -8.06 0.37
CA VAL A 190 -40.87 -8.79 -0.84
C VAL A 190 -39.39 -9.08 -0.84
N PHE A 191 -39.03 -10.32 -1.16
CA PHE A 191 -37.66 -10.69 -1.46
C PHE A 191 -37.61 -11.32 -2.84
N TYR A 192 -37.05 -10.60 -3.81
CA TYR A 192 -36.84 -11.10 -5.16
C TYR A 192 -35.42 -11.65 -5.30
N CYS A 193 -35.27 -12.85 -5.86
CA CYS A 193 -33.95 -13.31 -6.24
C CYS A 193 -33.88 -14.20 -7.48
N MET A 194 -32.72 -14.22 -8.16
CA MET A 194 -32.51 -15.14 -9.28
C MET A 194 -32.43 -16.60 -8.82
N ARG A 195 -31.78 -16.85 -7.68
CA ARG A 195 -31.62 -18.19 -7.10
C ARG A 195 -31.77 -18.16 -5.59
N ALA A 196 -32.58 -19.07 -5.05
CA ALA A 196 -32.65 -19.35 -3.63
C ALA A 196 -31.63 -20.42 -3.21
N LEU A 197 -30.92 -20.16 -2.11
CA LEU A 197 -30.08 -21.13 -1.41
C LEU A 197 -30.92 -21.96 -0.42
N SER A 198 -30.32 -23.03 0.11
CA SER A 198 -30.95 -23.89 1.11
C SER A 198 -31.41 -23.09 2.34
N GLY A 199 -32.63 -23.36 2.80
CA GLY A 199 -33.24 -22.68 3.97
C GLY A 199 -33.88 -21.33 3.68
N THR A 200 -33.68 -20.73 2.49
CA THR A 200 -34.24 -19.41 2.15
C THR A 200 -35.77 -19.42 2.13
N GLU A 201 -36.37 -20.46 1.55
CA GLU A 201 -37.84 -20.60 1.51
C GLU A 201 -38.43 -20.79 2.90
N GLU A 202 -37.83 -21.64 3.73
CA GLU A 202 -38.29 -21.90 5.10
C GLU A 202 -38.28 -20.62 5.93
N GLU A 203 -37.19 -19.84 5.85
CA GLU A 203 -37.09 -18.57 6.58
C GLU A 203 -38.06 -17.52 6.03
N ALA A 204 -38.29 -17.48 4.71
CA ALA A 204 -39.28 -16.60 4.09
C ALA A 204 -40.70 -16.91 4.58
N ARG A 205 -41.09 -18.19 4.61
CA ARG A 205 -42.39 -18.63 5.15
C ARG A 205 -42.54 -18.25 6.63
N LYS A 206 -41.52 -18.54 7.44
CA LYS A 206 -41.49 -18.23 8.88
C LYS A 206 -41.69 -16.74 9.15
N ARG A 207 -41.11 -15.87 8.32
CA ARG A 207 -41.19 -14.41 8.47
C ARG A 207 -42.32 -13.74 7.69
N ARG A 208 -43.14 -14.51 6.97
CA ARG A 208 -44.18 -13.98 6.06
C ARG A 208 -43.60 -12.99 5.05
N VAL A 209 -42.49 -13.38 4.44
CA VAL A 209 -41.86 -12.66 3.34
C VAL A 209 -42.29 -13.31 2.05
N TRP A 210 -42.74 -12.49 1.09
CA TRP A 210 -43.05 -12.91 -0.26
C TRP A 210 -41.76 -13.14 -1.04
N LEU A 211 -41.38 -14.40 -1.17
CA LEU A 211 -40.19 -14.84 -1.88
C LEU A 211 -40.57 -15.14 -3.33
N ILE A 212 -39.94 -14.42 -4.24
CA ILE A 212 -40.05 -14.65 -5.68
C ILE A 212 -38.68 -15.10 -6.17
N VAL A 213 -38.62 -16.26 -6.82
CA VAL A 213 -37.40 -16.81 -7.39
C VAL A 213 -37.52 -16.81 -8.90
N SER A 214 -36.69 -16.02 -9.57
CA SER A 214 -36.82 -15.70 -11.00
C SER A 214 -38.26 -15.22 -11.28
N ASN A 215 -39.01 -15.94 -12.12
CA ASN A 215 -40.38 -15.60 -12.48
C ASN A 215 -41.45 -16.43 -11.73
N ARG A 216 -41.13 -16.93 -10.53
CA ARG A 216 -42.02 -17.82 -9.76
C ARG A 216 -42.20 -17.35 -8.33
N GLU A 217 -43.45 -17.29 -7.89
CA GLU A 217 -43.80 -17.11 -6.48
C GLU A 217 -43.50 -18.41 -5.74
N VAL A 218 -42.55 -18.38 -4.79
CA VAL A 218 -42.19 -19.53 -3.94
C VAL A 218 -42.98 -19.50 -2.64
N THR A 219 -43.25 -18.30 -2.12
CA THR A 219 -44.21 -18.07 -1.04
C THR A 219 -45.28 -17.10 -1.51
N GLU A 220 -46.29 -16.88 -0.67
CA GLU A 220 -47.41 -15.98 -0.96
C GLU A 220 -47.21 -14.62 -0.28
N PRO A 221 -47.72 -13.52 -0.88
CA PRO A 221 -47.71 -12.22 -0.23
C PRO A 221 -48.73 -12.14 0.92
N ASP A 222 -48.36 -11.42 1.98
CA ASP A 222 -49.22 -11.16 3.15
C ASP A 222 -50.25 -10.05 2.80
N LEU A 223 -51.28 -10.45 2.04
CA LEU A 223 -52.33 -9.59 1.46
C LEU A 223 -53.66 -9.59 2.19
#